data_AF-A0A949BPT7-F1
#
_entry.id   AF-A0A949BPT7-F1
#
_cell.length_a   1.000
_cell.length_b   1.000
_cell.length_c   1.000
_cell.angle_alpha   90.00
_cell.angle_beta   90.00
_cell.angle_gamma   90.00
#
_symmetry.space_group_name_H-M   'P 1'
#
loop_
_entity.id
_entity.type
_entity.pdbx_description
1 polymer ?
#
loop_
_entity_poly.entity_id
_entity_poly.type
_entity_poly.pdbx_seq_one_letter_code
_entity_poly.pdbx_strand_id
1 'polypeptide(L)'
;MRKFYLVQNRLESHYLRLLVLSLILPTLAVGGCLYYLIFYLLAQQIGIPEAVSEQLSPVVAKLNIFLLVSIPILFVILISVGIFLSRKLAGPIERLERELETIIAGNLMSRRLKLRKDDELKPMVDSVNLLLERIEKDEVGKK
;
A
#
# COMPACT_ATOMS: atom_id res chain seq x y z
N MET A 1 -15.81 -21.42 -9.50
CA MET A 1 -14.74 -21.25 -8.50
C MET A 1 -13.75 -20.20 -8.98
N ARG A 2 -13.63 -19.08 -8.26
CA ARG A 2 -12.82 -17.91 -8.65
C ARG A 2 -11.37 -18.18 -8.23
N LYS A 3 -10.47 -18.38 -9.19
CA LYS A 3 -9.04 -18.64 -8.94
C LYS A 3 -8.43 -17.47 -8.16
N PHE A 4 -7.94 -17.75 -6.96
CA PHE A 4 -7.07 -16.85 -6.21
C PHE A 4 -5.75 -16.75 -6.99
N TYR A 5 -5.58 -15.66 -7.73
CA TYR A 5 -4.29 -15.30 -8.30
C TYR A 5 -3.37 -14.88 -7.15
N LEU A 6 -2.59 -15.85 -6.68
CA LEU A 6 -1.42 -15.64 -5.85
C LEU A 6 -0.27 -15.23 -6.77
N VAL A 7 0.13 -13.97 -6.65
CA VAL A 7 1.51 -13.47 -6.83
C VAL A 7 2.24 -14.03 -8.05
N GLN A 8 1.98 -13.49 -9.25
CA GLN A 8 2.70 -13.93 -10.46
C GLN A 8 3.40 -12.81 -11.25
N ASN A 9 3.20 -11.52 -10.93
CA ASN A 9 3.91 -10.43 -11.60
C ASN A 9 5.08 -9.87 -10.77
N ARG A 10 6.27 -9.74 -11.38
CA ARG A 10 7.50 -9.19 -10.77
C ARG A 10 7.30 -7.82 -10.13
N LEU A 11 6.40 -6.99 -10.68
CA LEU A 11 6.01 -5.68 -10.14
C LEU A 11 5.28 -5.81 -8.78
N GLU A 12 4.33 -6.75 -8.65
CA GLU A 12 3.57 -6.94 -7.40
C GLU A 12 4.50 -7.25 -6.22
N SER A 13 5.54 -8.07 -6.41
CA SER A 13 6.46 -8.46 -5.33
C SER A 13 7.32 -7.29 -4.81
N HIS A 14 7.66 -6.32 -5.67
CA HIS A 14 8.46 -5.17 -5.26
C HIS A 14 7.62 -4.21 -4.42
N TYR A 15 6.42 -3.88 -4.89
CA TYR A 15 5.49 -3.00 -4.16
C TYR A 15 4.92 -3.65 -2.90
N LEU A 16 4.64 -4.96 -2.90
CA LEU A 16 4.23 -5.68 -1.68
C LEU A 16 5.33 -5.63 -0.62
N ARG A 17 6.59 -5.86 -0.99
CA ARG A 17 7.72 -5.76 -0.05
C ARG A 17 7.90 -4.33 0.45
N LEU A 18 7.73 -3.33 -0.41
CA LEU A 18 7.82 -1.92 -0.02
C LEU A 18 6.69 -1.52 0.94
N LEU A 19 5.46 -1.99 0.69
CA LEU A 19 4.31 -1.83 1.58
C LEU A 19 4.54 -2.48 2.94
N VAL A 20 5.01 -3.73 2.95
CA VAL A 20 5.32 -4.46 4.19
C VAL A 20 6.43 -3.76 4.97
N LEU A 21 7.50 -3.30 4.31
CA LEU A 21 8.57 -2.52 4.94
C LEU A 21 8.06 -1.19 5.53
N SER A 22 7.27 -0.46 4.75
CA SER A 22 6.63 0.79 5.16
C SER A 22 5.67 0.61 6.35
N LEU A 23 5.25 -0.62 6.62
CA LEU A 23 4.36 -0.95 7.70
C LEU A 23 5.11 -1.37 8.97
N ILE A 24 6.15 -2.18 8.80
CA ILE A 24 6.98 -2.70 9.89
C ILE A 24 7.76 -1.57 10.56
N LEU A 25 8.37 -0.68 9.78
CA LEU A 25 9.18 0.44 10.27
C LEU A 25 8.42 1.34 11.28
N PRO A 26 7.25 1.92 10.94
CA PRO A 26 6.51 2.74 11.88
C PRO A 26 5.93 1.92 13.04
N THR A 27 5.56 0.64 12.83
CA THR A 27 5.06 -0.21 13.92
C THR A 27 6.15 -0.45 14.98
N LEU A 28 7.38 -0.76 14.55
CA LEU A 28 8.53 -0.91 15.45
C LEU A 28 8.91 0.41 16.11
N ALA A 29 8.87 1.52 15.37
CA ALA A 29 9.17 2.84 15.91
C ALA A 29 8.16 3.25 16.99
N VAL A 30 6.86 3.10 16.73
CA VAL A 30 5.80 3.40 17.71
C VAL A 30 5.87 2.45 18.89
N GLY A 31 6.04 1.14 18.66
CA GLY A 31 6.19 0.16 19.73
C GLY A 31 7.39 0.44 20.64
N GLY A 32 8.55 0.78 20.03
CA GLY A 32 9.75 1.18 20.76
C GLY A 32 9.58 2.50 21.51
N CYS A 33 8.90 3.48 20.92
CA CYS A 33 8.60 4.76 21.57
C CYS A 33 7.68 4.59 22.78
N LEU A 34 6.64 3.76 22.66
CA LEU A 34 5.75 3.41 23.78
C LEU A 34 6.52 2.69 24.88
N TYR A 35 7.37 1.72 24.53
CA TYR A 35 8.19 1.01 25.52
C TYR A 35 9.14 1.95 26.26
N TYR A 36 9.82 2.84 25.53
CA TYR A 36 10.70 3.86 26.11
C TYR A 36 9.94 4.80 27.03
N LEU A 37 8.77 5.29 26.61
CA LEU A 37 7.94 6.19 27.38
C LEU A 37 7.42 5.53 28.66
N ILE A 38 7.03 4.26 28.61
CA ILE A 38 6.66 3.48 29.80
C ILE A 38 7.85 3.39 30.75
N PHE A 39 9.02 3.00 30.27
CA PHE A 39 10.22 2.89 31.10
C PHE A 39 10.62 4.24 31.73
N TYR A 40 10.54 5.32 30.95
CA TYR A 40 10.81 6.69 31.41
C TYR A 40 9.84 7.15 32.50
N LEU A 41 8.52 6.96 32.30
CA LEU A 41 7.50 7.31 33.29
C LEU A 41 7.65 6.49 34.57
N LEU A 42 8.01 5.20 34.45
CA LEU A 42 8.28 4.34 35.60
C LEU A 42 9.50 4.79 36.38
N ALA A 43 10.59 5.15 35.70
CA ALA A 43 11.80 5.69 36.33
C ALA A 43 11.53 7.01 37.06
N GLN A 44 10.59 7.83 36.57
CA GLN A 44 10.19 9.08 37.25
C GLN A 44 9.24 8.88 38.43
N GLN A 45 8.33 7.91 38.36
CA GLN A 45 7.33 7.67 39.41
C GLN A 45 7.91 6.94 40.63
N ILE A 46 9.02 6.22 40.50
CA ILE A 46 9.52 5.31 41.53
C ILE A 46 11.02 5.56 41.81
N GLY A 47 11.31 6.28 42.88
CA GLY A 47 12.68 6.46 43.40
C GLY A 47 13.25 5.26 44.17
N ILE A 48 12.59 4.08 44.16
CA ILE A 48 13.00 2.89 44.91
C ILE A 48 12.91 1.62 44.03
N PRO A 49 14.05 0.96 43.71
CA PRO A 49 14.12 -0.17 42.77
C PRO A 49 13.36 -1.45 43.17
N GLU A 50 13.03 -1.65 44.45
CA GLU A 50 12.56 -2.96 44.95
C GLU A 50 11.03 -3.19 44.81
N ALA A 51 10.22 -2.12 44.80
CA ALA A 51 8.76 -2.21 44.57
C ALA A 51 8.38 -2.55 43.11
N VAL A 52 9.37 -2.56 42.22
CA VAL A 52 9.23 -2.81 40.77
C VAL A 52 8.87 -4.27 40.47
N SER A 53 9.11 -5.21 41.38
CA SER A 53 8.78 -6.62 41.11
C SER A 53 7.34 -7.00 41.50
N GLU A 54 6.83 -6.49 42.63
CA GLU A 54 5.55 -6.97 43.19
C GLU A 54 4.32 -6.26 42.61
N GLN A 55 4.38 -4.95 42.33
CA GLN A 55 3.22 -4.19 41.84
C GLN A 55 3.20 -3.95 40.32
N LEU A 56 4.34 -4.03 39.64
CA LEU A 56 4.42 -3.81 38.18
C LEU A 56 4.18 -5.07 37.34
N SER A 57 4.43 -6.26 37.91
CA SER A 57 4.14 -7.55 37.27
C SER A 57 2.77 -7.58 36.56
N PRO A 58 1.64 -7.20 37.20
CA PRO A 58 0.33 -7.25 36.54
C PRO A 58 0.14 -6.20 35.44
N VAL A 59 0.76 -5.02 35.55
CA VAL A 59 0.63 -3.96 34.54
C VAL A 59 1.44 -4.33 33.30
N VAL A 60 2.69 -4.76 33.47
CA VAL A 60 3.56 -5.22 32.38
C VAL A 60 2.99 -6.47 31.72
N ALA A 61 2.44 -7.41 32.50
CA ALA A 61 1.79 -8.60 31.95
C ALA A 61 0.54 -8.26 31.10
N LYS A 62 -0.32 -7.36 31.58
CA LYS A 62 -1.48 -6.89 30.81
C LYS A 62 -1.07 -6.18 29.52
N LEU A 63 -0.04 -5.35 29.57
CA LEU A 63 0.50 -4.67 28.39
C LEU A 63 1.11 -5.66 27.39
N ASN A 64 1.87 -6.65 27.85
CA ASN A 64 2.42 -7.69 26.98
C ASN A 64 1.32 -8.51 26.32
N ILE A 65 0.27 -8.91 27.06
CA ILE A 65 -0.88 -9.62 26.49
C ILE A 65 -1.61 -8.72 25.48
N PHE A 66 -1.80 -7.44 25.80
CA PHE A 66 -2.42 -6.48 24.90
C PHE A 66 -1.61 -6.31 23.61
N LEU A 67 -0.29 -6.17 23.68
CA LEU A 67 0.61 -6.09 22.52
C LEU A 67 0.62 -7.40 21.74
N LEU A 68 0.69 -8.55 22.42
CA LEU A 68 0.69 -9.88 21.81
C LEU A 68 -0.57 -10.14 20.99
N VAL A 69 -1.71 -9.58 21.38
CA VAL A 69 -2.98 -9.72 20.65
C VAL A 69 -3.16 -8.61 19.61
N SER A 70 -2.86 -7.37 19.94
CA SER A 70 -3.08 -6.21 19.05
C SER A 70 -2.13 -6.18 17.86
N ILE A 71 -0.85 -6.54 18.03
CA ILE A 71 0.13 -6.52 16.94
C ILE A 71 -0.26 -7.47 15.82
N PRO A 72 -0.56 -8.77 16.05
CA PRO A 72 -1.00 -9.67 14.99
C PRO A 72 -2.27 -9.20 14.29
N ILE A 73 -3.25 -8.69 15.04
CA ILE A 73 -4.50 -8.17 14.46
C ILE A 73 -4.22 -6.99 13.52
N LEU A 74 -3.38 -6.03 13.97
CA LEU A 74 -2.96 -4.91 13.13
C LEU A 74 -2.23 -5.39 11.88
N PHE A 75 -1.31 -6.35 12.00
CA PHE A 75 -0.63 -6.94 10.84
C PHE A 75 -1.61 -7.55 9.85
N VAL A 76 -2.61 -8.32 10.31
CA VAL A 76 -3.62 -8.94 9.44
C VAL A 76 -4.44 -7.88 8.71
N ILE A 77 -4.90 -6.85 9.42
CA ILE A 77 -5.68 -5.75 8.83
C ILE A 77 -4.85 -5.05 7.75
N LEU A 78 -3.61 -4.71 8.07
CA LEU A 78 -2.76 -3.92 7.19
C LEU A 78 -2.29 -4.71 5.96
N ILE A 79 -1.96 -6.00 6.11
CA ILE A 79 -1.69 -6.88 4.97
C ILE A 79 -2.92 -6.98 4.07
N SER A 80 -4.11 -7.11 4.66
CA SER A 80 -5.37 -7.18 3.91
C SER A 80 -5.63 -5.90 3.11
N VAL A 81 -5.42 -4.73 3.71
CA VAL A 81 -5.54 -3.42 3.05
C VAL A 81 -4.49 -3.27 1.94
N GLY A 82 -3.24 -3.63 2.21
CA GLY A 82 -2.16 -3.56 1.21
C GLY A 82 -2.43 -4.43 -0.02
N ILE A 83 -2.90 -5.67 0.18
CA ILE A 83 -3.32 -6.55 -0.91
C ILE A 83 -4.50 -5.96 -1.67
N PHE A 84 -5.49 -5.42 -0.98
CA PHE A 84 -6.65 -4.80 -1.62
C PHE A 84 -6.26 -3.61 -2.50
N LEU A 85 -5.40 -2.72 -1.98
CA LEU A 85 -4.93 -1.55 -2.71
C LEU A 85 -4.05 -1.94 -3.91
N SER A 86 -3.14 -2.90 -3.72
CA SER A 86 -2.27 -3.41 -4.80
C SER A 86 -3.10 -4.00 -5.95
N ARG A 87 -4.12 -4.80 -5.64
CA ARG A 87 -5.03 -5.37 -6.65
C ARG A 87 -5.87 -4.32 -7.36
N LYS A 88 -6.30 -3.27 -6.63
CA LYS A 88 -7.09 -2.17 -7.20
C LYS A 88 -6.29 -1.41 -8.26
N LEU A 89 -4.98 -1.24 -8.07
CA LEU A 89 -4.09 -0.51 -9.00
C LEU A 89 -3.54 -1.39 -10.14
N ALA A 90 -3.24 -2.66 -9.88
CA ALA A 90 -2.64 -3.54 -10.89
C ALA A 90 -3.54 -3.74 -12.12
N GLY A 91 -4.85 -3.91 -11.92
CA GLY A 91 -5.79 -4.14 -13.02
C GLY A 91 -5.88 -2.96 -14.02
N PRO A 92 -6.08 -1.72 -13.57
CA PRO A 92 -6.06 -0.53 -14.41
C PRO A 92 -4.74 -0.33 -15.17
N ILE A 93 -3.60 -0.57 -14.53
CA ILE A 93 -2.27 -0.43 -15.15
C ILE A 93 -2.11 -1.45 -16.29
N GLU A 94 -2.39 -2.72 -16.04
CA GLU A 94 -2.25 -3.78 -17.04
C GLU A 94 -3.17 -3.55 -18.24
N ARG A 95 -4.38 -3.02 -17.99
CA ARG A 95 -5.30 -2.65 -19.07
C ARG A 95 -4.76 -1.49 -19.91
N LEU A 96 -4.19 -0.47 -19.26
CA LEU A 96 -3.62 0.69 -19.94
C LEU A 96 -2.42 0.29 -20.81
N GLU A 97 -1.56 -0.59 -20.31
CA GLU A 97 -0.42 -1.16 -21.06
C GLU A 97 -0.89 -1.86 -22.34
N ARG A 98 -1.87 -2.77 -22.23
CA ARG A 98 -2.42 -3.48 -23.41
C ARG A 98 -3.11 -2.55 -24.41
N GLU A 99 -3.84 -1.54 -23.93
CA GLU A 99 -4.49 -0.58 -24.82
C GLU A 99 -3.45 0.28 -25.55
N LEU A 100 -2.35 0.68 -24.88
CA LEU A 100 -1.22 1.37 -25.51
C LEU A 100 -0.50 0.49 -26.55
N GLU A 101 -0.21 -0.77 -26.24
CA GLU A 101 0.38 -1.71 -27.19
C GLU A 101 -0.48 -1.86 -28.46
N THR A 102 -1.80 -1.91 -28.29
CA THR A 102 -2.75 -2.00 -29.41
C THR A 102 -2.73 -0.74 -30.29
N ILE A 103 -2.57 0.43 -29.68
CA ILE A 103 -2.43 1.71 -30.40
C ILE A 103 -1.09 1.75 -31.16
N ILE A 104 0.00 1.35 -30.51
CA ILE A 104 1.34 1.27 -31.13
C ILE A 104 1.36 0.31 -32.31
N ALA A 105 0.61 -0.80 -32.24
CA ALA A 105 0.46 -1.77 -33.33
C ALA A 105 -0.32 -1.23 -34.55
N GLY A 106 -0.68 0.05 -34.56
CA GLY A 106 -1.27 0.74 -35.72
C GLY A 106 -2.75 0.44 -35.96
N ASN A 107 -3.42 -0.24 -35.02
CA ASN A 107 -4.73 -0.80 -35.28
C ASN A 107 -5.89 0.17 -34.92
N LEU A 108 -5.70 1.15 -34.03
CA LEU A 108 -6.82 1.89 -33.43
C LEU A 108 -6.49 3.32 -32.93
N MET A 109 -5.89 4.20 -33.75
CA MET A 109 -5.74 5.63 -33.35
C MET A 109 -7.09 6.29 -32.98
N SER A 110 -8.21 5.84 -33.56
CA SER A 110 -9.54 6.42 -33.31
C SER A 110 -10.22 5.96 -32.00
N ARG A 111 -9.62 5.05 -31.22
CA ARG A 111 -10.24 4.55 -29.99
C ARG A 111 -9.67 5.29 -28.77
N ARG A 112 -10.40 6.30 -28.27
CA ARG A 112 -10.09 6.96 -26.99
C ARG A 112 -9.97 5.91 -25.88
N LEU A 113 -8.86 5.95 -25.15
CA LEU A 113 -8.64 5.15 -23.94
C LEU A 113 -9.75 5.47 -22.93
N LYS A 114 -10.42 4.44 -22.41
CA LYS A 114 -11.52 4.60 -21.45
C LYS A 114 -11.24 3.77 -20.20
N LEU A 115 -10.78 4.44 -19.15
CA LEU A 115 -10.81 3.90 -17.80
C LEU A 115 -12.14 4.24 -17.09
N ARG A 116 -12.44 3.49 -16.02
CA ARG A 116 -13.61 3.74 -15.20
C ARG A 116 -13.46 5.09 -14.48
N LYS A 117 -14.59 5.77 -14.22
CA LYS A 117 -14.62 7.17 -13.79
C LYS A 117 -13.91 7.44 -12.44
N ASP A 118 -13.80 6.42 -11.60
CA ASP A 118 -13.25 6.45 -10.23
C ASP A 118 -11.84 5.85 -10.12
N ASP A 119 -11.17 5.65 -11.27
CA ASP A 119 -9.81 5.14 -11.29
C ASP A 119 -8.80 6.27 -11.05
N GLU A 120 -7.81 6.04 -10.19
CA GLU A 120 -6.79 7.04 -9.84
C GLU A 120 -5.89 7.38 -11.04
N LEU A 121 -5.85 6.50 -12.05
CA LEU A 121 -5.08 6.69 -13.28
C LEU A 121 -5.78 7.54 -14.36
N LYS A 122 -6.99 8.01 -14.10
CA LYS A 122 -7.77 8.81 -15.05
C LYS A 122 -7.03 10.05 -15.58
N PRO A 123 -6.30 10.84 -14.76
CA PRO A 123 -5.52 11.97 -15.27
C PRO A 123 -4.43 11.57 -16.27
N MET A 124 -3.83 10.39 -16.10
CA MET A 124 -2.84 9.85 -17.03
C MET A 124 -3.51 9.47 -18.36
N VAL A 125 -4.67 8.81 -18.29
CA VAL A 125 -5.46 8.48 -19.48
C VAL A 125 -5.90 9.71 -20.25
N ASP A 126 -6.33 10.76 -19.56
CA ASP A 126 -6.73 12.01 -20.19
C ASP A 126 -5.54 12.66 -20.91
N SER A 127 -4.34 12.60 -20.31
CA SER A 127 -3.10 13.08 -20.93
C SER A 127 -2.72 12.26 -22.17
N VAL A 128 -2.85 10.92 -22.11
CA VAL A 128 -2.58 10.06 -23.27
C VAL A 128 -3.60 10.31 -24.38
N ASN A 129 -4.89 10.44 -24.06
CA ASN A 129 -5.92 10.78 -25.03
C ASN A 129 -5.65 12.12 -25.72
N LEU A 130 -5.17 13.13 -24.97
CA LEU A 130 -4.79 14.42 -25.53
C LEU A 130 -3.59 14.30 -26.50
N LEU A 131 -2.61 13.47 -26.17
CA LEU A 131 -1.47 13.19 -27.06
C LEU A 131 -1.94 12.53 -28.37
N LEU A 132 -2.82 11.53 -28.28
CA LEU A 132 -3.39 10.86 -29.45
C LEU A 132 -4.18 11.82 -30.33
N GLU A 133 -4.97 12.72 -29.74
CA GLU A 133 -5.72 13.73 -30.49
C GLU A 133 -4.80 14.71 -31.24
N ARG A 134 -3.65 15.08 -30.65
CA ARG A 134 -2.66 15.93 -31.33
C ARG A 134 -2.00 15.22 -32.50
N ILE A 135 -1.62 13.95 -32.32
CA ILE A 135 -1.01 13.14 -33.39
C ILE A 135 -1.99 12.98 -34.56
N GLU A 136 -3.27 12.68 -34.28
CA GLU A 136 -4.31 12.56 -35.31
C GLU A 136 -4.50 13.87 -36.08
N LYS A 137 -4.53 15.02 -35.39
CA LYS A 137 -4.62 16.35 -36.02
C LYS A 137 -3.42 16.68 -36.91
N ASP A 138 -2.21 16.37 -36.46
CA ASP A 138 -0.97 16.63 -37.20
C ASP A 138 -0.85 15.73 -38.46
N GLU A 139 -1.34 14.49 -38.41
CA GLU A 139 -1.40 13.62 -39.59
C GLU A 139 -2.45 14.06 -40.61
N VAL A 140 -3.60 14.57 -40.15
CA VAL A 140 -4.65 15.09 -41.04
C VAL A 140 -4.23 16.41 -41.70
N GLY A 141 -3.45 17.26 -41.01
CA GLY A 141 -2.92 18.52 -41.56
C GLY A 141 -1.79 18.37 -42.59
N LYS A 142 -1.25 17.16 -42.78
CA LYS A 142 -0.22 16.84 -43.79
C LYS A 142 -0.77 16.22 -45.09
N LYS A 143 -2.07 15.94 -45.17
CA LYS A 143 -2.76 15.55 -46.40
C LYS A 143 -3.38 16.75 -47.09
#